data_AF-A0A2E0A228-F1
#
_entry.id   AF-A0A2E0A228-F1
#
_cell.length_a   1.000
_cell.length_b   1.000
_cell.length_c   1.000
_cell.angle_alpha   90.00
_cell.angle_beta   90.00
_cell.angle_gamma   90.00
#
_symmetry.space_group_name_H-M   'P 1'
#
loop_
_entity.id
_entity.type
_entity.pdbx_description
1 polymer ?
#
loop_
_entity_poly.entity_id
_entity_poly.type
_entity_poly.pdbx_seq_one_letter_code
_entity_poly.pdbx_strand_id
1 'polypeptide(L)'
;MNRLKIPYSRHQRQSGFTLVELMVAMTLGLLISFFASEILITSNRNASVSKDLTQAQEAGRYAISYLNRSLMKAGFSEDGALTQPFESTCADPSSPGMCTLDTDSGNGDRIAIRRTVTTADNLDCTGAALGAADGTEVTDVFWVASDDDGTYLQCQTWRSADATALITAQTLASGVEALQALYGVSLCETSGTSRRNVSAYLAADEIDSPPAAFTAVTCSDGTAAMVEWSRVYAVKVALLTRAPSATMGAAESRGYTLLDAAPYRFDDQYTRQVFSSTVARANF
;
A
#
# COMPACT_ATOMS: atom_id res chain seq x y z
N MET A 1 66.54 -43.53 61.57
CA MET A 1 65.14 -44.00 61.53
C MET A 1 64.28 -42.89 60.95
N ASN A 2 63.73 -43.04 59.74
CA ASN A 2 62.57 -42.27 59.27
C ASN A 2 61.99 -42.97 58.03
N ARG A 3 60.83 -43.60 58.18
CA ARG A 3 60.10 -44.20 57.05
C ARG A 3 59.14 -43.14 56.49
N LEU A 4 59.33 -42.76 55.22
CA LEU A 4 58.32 -41.99 54.48
C LEU A 4 57.02 -42.81 54.38
N LYS A 5 55.92 -42.24 54.88
CA LYS A 5 54.57 -42.76 54.64
C LYS A 5 54.07 -42.18 53.32
N ILE A 6 53.94 -43.03 52.31
CA ILE A 6 53.27 -42.70 51.04
C ILE A 6 51.75 -42.77 51.30
N PRO A 7 50.97 -41.71 51.02
CA PRO A 7 49.52 -41.77 51.15
C PRO A 7 48.92 -42.61 50.01
N TYR A 8 48.26 -43.72 50.35
CA TYR A 8 47.47 -44.49 49.40
C TYR A 8 46.23 -43.69 48.99
N SER A 9 46.08 -43.38 47.70
CA SER A 9 44.85 -42.77 47.18
C SER A 9 43.71 -43.80 47.28
N ARG A 10 42.73 -43.48 48.13
CA ARG A 10 41.57 -44.33 48.35
C ARG A 10 40.69 -44.24 47.10
N HIS A 11 40.72 -45.27 46.26
CA HIS A 11 39.78 -45.39 45.15
C HIS A 11 38.37 -45.44 45.74
N GLN A 12 37.62 -44.36 45.60
CA GLN A 12 36.22 -44.31 45.97
C GLN A 12 35.49 -45.33 45.08
N ARG A 13 34.85 -46.32 45.71
CA ARG A 13 33.96 -47.25 45.01
C ARG A 13 32.80 -46.44 44.45
N GLN A 14 32.69 -46.36 43.13
CA GLN A 14 31.47 -45.86 42.49
C GLN A 14 30.32 -46.80 42.88
N SER A 15 29.31 -46.27 43.57
CA SER A 15 28.01 -46.92 43.62
C SER A 15 27.40 -46.79 42.23
N GLY A 16 27.19 -47.92 41.55
CA GLY A 16 26.47 -47.94 40.28
C GLY A 16 25.03 -47.46 40.46
N PHE A 17 24.49 -46.80 39.44
CA PHE A 17 23.09 -46.38 39.41
C PHE A 17 22.17 -47.58 39.24
N THR A 18 20.96 -47.50 39.80
CA THR A 18 19.96 -48.54 39.58
C THR A 18 19.35 -48.39 38.17
N LEU A 19 18.92 -49.49 37.56
CA LEU A 19 18.26 -49.46 36.24
C LEU A 19 17.02 -48.55 36.25
N VAL A 20 16.30 -48.52 37.37
CA VAL A 20 15.13 -47.64 37.58
C VAL A 20 15.54 -46.16 37.58
N GLU A 21 16.65 -45.79 38.22
CA GLU A 21 17.18 -44.42 38.20
C GLU A 21 17.49 -43.94 36.79
N LEU A 22 18.06 -44.82 35.96
CA LEU A 22 18.39 -44.53 34.57
C LEU A 22 17.11 -44.34 33.73
N MET A 23 16.09 -45.18 33.95
CA MET A 23 14.79 -45.02 33.30
C MET A 23 14.11 -43.71 33.70
N VAL A 24 14.13 -43.35 34.98
CA VAL A 24 13.56 -42.08 35.48
C VAL A 24 14.33 -40.89 34.91
N ALA A 25 15.66 -40.93 34.89
CA ALA A 25 16.48 -39.85 34.34
C ALA A 25 16.21 -39.64 32.84
N MET A 26 16.12 -40.72 32.06
CA MET A 26 15.81 -40.64 30.62
C MET A 26 14.41 -40.10 30.35
N THR A 27 13.41 -40.58 31.08
CA THR A 27 12.02 -40.12 30.92
C THR A 27 11.87 -38.64 31.25
N LEU A 28 12.48 -38.17 32.34
CA LEU A 28 12.49 -36.75 32.69
C LEU A 28 13.27 -35.90 31.66
N GLY A 29 14.41 -36.39 31.18
CA GLY A 29 15.20 -35.70 30.15
C GLY A 29 14.44 -35.53 28.84
N LEU A 30 13.72 -36.56 28.39
CA LEU A 30 12.86 -36.49 27.20
C LEU A 30 11.69 -35.53 27.40
N LEU A 31 11.04 -35.56 28.56
CA LEU A 31 9.90 -34.69 28.87
C LEU A 31 10.32 -33.22 28.87
N ILE A 32 11.45 -32.87 29.49
CA ILE A 32 11.97 -31.50 29.48
C ILE A 32 12.35 -31.08 28.07
N SER A 33 13.02 -31.96 27.31
CA SER A 33 13.40 -31.66 25.93
C SER A 33 12.18 -31.41 25.04
N PHE A 34 11.11 -32.22 25.20
CA PHE A 34 9.85 -32.04 24.48
C PHE A 34 9.24 -30.67 24.74
N PHE A 35 9.09 -30.26 26.01
CA PHE A 35 8.56 -28.94 26.34
C PHE A 35 9.44 -27.79 25.85
N ALA A 36 10.77 -27.93 25.97
CA ALA A 36 11.70 -26.93 25.47
C ALA A 36 11.59 -26.77 23.94
N SER A 37 11.46 -27.87 23.20
CA SER A 37 11.23 -27.85 21.75
C SER A 37 9.92 -27.18 21.38
N GLU A 38 8.81 -27.49 22.07
CA GLU A 38 7.50 -26.86 21.82
C GLU A 38 7.53 -25.35 22.04
N ILE A 39 8.17 -24.90 23.14
CA ILE A 39 8.33 -23.47 23.42
C ILE A 39 9.15 -22.80 22.31
N LEU A 40 10.25 -23.40 21.89
CA LEU A 40 11.10 -22.85 20.83
C LEU A 40 10.36 -22.77 19.49
N ILE A 41 9.64 -23.82 19.12
CA ILE A 41 8.84 -23.87 17.88
C ILE A 41 7.76 -22.79 17.92
N THR A 42 7.02 -22.70 19.01
CA THR A 42 5.94 -21.70 19.16
C THR A 42 6.50 -20.28 19.17
N SER A 43 7.62 -20.04 19.84
CA SER A 43 8.31 -18.75 19.87
C SER A 43 8.75 -18.32 18.47
N ASN A 44 9.40 -19.22 17.73
CA ASN A 44 9.84 -18.94 16.35
C ASN A 44 8.66 -18.68 15.41
N ARG A 45 7.56 -19.43 15.56
CA ARG A 45 6.32 -19.20 14.79
C ARG A 45 5.73 -17.83 15.06
N ASN A 46 5.57 -17.46 16.34
CA ASN A 46 5.03 -16.16 16.73
C ASN A 46 5.93 -15.01 16.26
N ALA A 47 7.26 -15.20 16.32
CA ALA A 47 8.22 -14.23 15.81
C ALA A 47 8.08 -14.03 14.30
N SER A 48 7.89 -15.10 13.51
CA SER A 48 7.66 -15.00 12.06
C SER A 48 6.36 -14.26 11.75
N VAL A 49 5.24 -14.64 12.38
CA VAL A 49 3.94 -13.98 12.16
C VAL A 49 4.01 -12.50 12.52
N SER A 50 4.67 -12.16 13.64
CA SER A 50 4.87 -10.77 14.04
C SER A 50 5.69 -9.99 13.02
N LYS A 51 6.74 -10.60 12.45
CA LYS A 51 7.57 -9.99 11.41
C LYS A 51 6.76 -9.74 10.14
N ASP A 52 6.03 -10.74 9.67
CA ASP A 52 5.25 -10.66 8.44
C ASP A 52 4.14 -9.62 8.52
N LEU A 53 3.47 -9.53 9.69
CA LEU A 53 2.48 -8.48 9.96
C LEU A 53 3.11 -7.08 10.02
N THR A 54 4.31 -6.96 10.59
CA THR A 54 5.04 -5.70 10.63
C THR A 54 5.42 -5.24 9.23
N GLN A 55 5.88 -6.16 8.37
CA GLN A 55 6.26 -5.86 7.00
C GLN A 55 5.04 -5.42 6.16
N ALA A 56 3.89 -6.07 6.31
CA ALA A 56 2.65 -5.65 5.63
C ALA A 56 2.19 -4.25 6.07
N GLN A 57 2.34 -3.94 7.36
CA GLN A 57 2.02 -2.63 7.91
C GLN A 57 2.98 -1.54 7.44
N GLU A 58 4.27 -1.84 7.41
CA GLU A 58 5.31 -0.92 6.93
C GLU A 58 5.11 -0.61 5.45
N ALA A 59 4.88 -1.64 4.62
CA ALA A 59 4.58 -1.48 3.20
C ALA A 59 3.32 -0.64 2.97
N GLY A 60 2.23 -0.91 3.70
CA GLY A 60 0.98 -0.14 3.59
C GLY A 60 1.13 1.32 4.01
N ARG A 61 1.80 1.57 5.15
CA ARG A 61 2.09 2.93 5.63
C ARG A 61 3.01 3.70 4.69
N TYR A 62 4.02 3.04 4.15
CA TYR A 62 4.91 3.64 3.16
C TYR A 62 4.16 4.00 1.89
N ALA A 63 3.41 3.05 1.31
CA ALA A 63 2.67 3.21 0.07
C ALA A 63 1.64 4.36 0.16
N ILE A 64 0.82 4.38 1.22
CA ILE A 64 -0.18 5.45 1.40
C ILE A 64 0.50 6.81 1.63
N SER A 65 1.60 6.85 2.38
CA SER A 65 2.36 8.08 2.62
C SER A 65 3.00 8.61 1.34
N TYR A 66 3.48 7.71 0.47
CA TYR A 66 4.04 8.06 -0.83
C TYR A 66 2.98 8.62 -1.77
N LEU A 67 1.86 7.90 -1.93
CA LEU A 67 0.72 8.36 -2.74
C LEU A 67 0.19 9.71 -2.24
N ASN A 68 0.08 9.91 -0.92
CA ASN A 68 -0.34 11.18 -0.36
C ASN A 68 0.59 12.34 -0.78
N ARG A 69 1.91 12.13 -0.77
CA ARG A 69 2.88 13.14 -1.22
C ARG A 69 2.72 13.43 -2.71
N SER A 70 2.55 12.41 -3.54
CA SER A 70 2.32 12.60 -4.98
C SER A 70 1.01 13.35 -5.26
N LEU A 71 -0.06 13.02 -4.55
CA LEU A 71 -1.37 13.68 -4.67
C LEU A 71 -1.34 15.15 -4.25
N MET A 72 -0.50 15.53 -3.29
CA MET A 72 -0.32 16.94 -2.93
C MET A 72 0.32 17.77 -4.07
N LYS A 73 1.04 17.12 -4.99
CA LYS A 73 1.64 17.76 -6.18
C LYS A 73 0.69 17.82 -7.38
N ALA A 74 -0.51 17.24 -7.28
CA ALA A 74 -1.50 17.28 -8.35
C ALA A 74 -1.84 18.72 -8.74
N GLY A 75 -1.80 19.01 -10.04
CA GLY A 75 -2.09 20.32 -10.61
C GLY A 75 -1.07 21.41 -10.27
N PHE A 76 0.13 21.06 -9.79
CA PHE A 76 1.18 22.04 -9.52
C PHE A 76 1.71 22.66 -10.82
N SER A 77 1.75 23.99 -10.88
CA SER A 77 2.37 24.78 -11.95
C SER A 77 3.00 26.06 -11.38
N GLU A 78 4.17 26.48 -11.88
CA GLU A 78 4.89 27.66 -11.36
C GLU A 78 4.25 28.99 -11.78
N ASP A 79 3.58 29.02 -12.92
CA ASP A 79 2.92 30.21 -13.45
C ASP A 79 1.60 30.54 -12.72
N GLY A 80 1.18 29.70 -11.78
CA GLY A 80 -0.09 29.82 -11.07
C GLY A 80 -1.31 29.56 -11.97
N ALA A 81 -1.11 29.04 -13.18
CA ALA A 81 -2.21 28.61 -14.03
C ALA A 81 -2.88 27.39 -13.42
N LEU A 82 -4.21 27.33 -13.55
CA LEU A 82 -4.99 26.17 -13.15
C LEU A 82 -4.75 25.04 -14.16
N THR A 83 -3.79 24.16 -13.86
CA THR A 83 -3.60 22.92 -14.62
C THR A 83 -4.58 21.86 -14.14
N GLN A 84 -5.17 21.12 -15.07
CA GLN A 84 -5.99 19.96 -14.75
C GLN A 84 -5.16 18.95 -13.93
N PRO A 85 -5.55 18.62 -12.69
CA PRO A 85 -4.69 17.89 -11.76
C PRO A 85 -4.60 16.38 -12.02
N PHE A 86 -5.57 15.83 -12.74
CA PHE A 86 -5.70 14.39 -13.01
C PHE A 86 -6.07 14.18 -14.47
N GLU A 87 -5.61 13.08 -15.06
CA GLU A 87 -6.03 12.69 -16.41
C GLU A 87 -7.45 12.13 -16.41
N SER A 88 -8.13 12.24 -17.55
CA SER A 88 -9.40 11.55 -17.79
C SER A 88 -9.23 10.03 -17.78
N THR A 89 -10.35 9.32 -17.75
CA THR A 89 -10.35 7.86 -17.75
C THR A 89 -9.80 7.27 -19.04
N CYS A 90 -9.17 6.11 -18.92
CA CYS A 90 -8.66 5.35 -20.04
C CYS A 90 -9.82 4.83 -20.90
N ALA A 91 -9.76 5.09 -22.20
CA ALA A 91 -10.70 4.49 -23.15
C ALA A 91 -10.52 2.96 -23.29
N ASP A 92 -9.31 2.46 -23.06
CA ASP A 92 -8.98 1.03 -23.05
C ASP A 92 -8.27 0.66 -21.73
N PRO A 93 -8.87 -0.17 -20.86
CA PRO A 93 -8.27 -0.58 -19.59
C PRO A 93 -7.04 -1.48 -19.76
N SER A 94 -6.87 -2.09 -20.94
CA SER A 94 -5.79 -3.04 -21.22
C SER A 94 -4.50 -2.39 -21.74
N SER A 95 -4.54 -1.09 -22.06
CA SER A 95 -3.37 -0.36 -22.54
C SER A 95 -2.61 0.32 -21.38
N PRO A 96 -1.28 0.16 -21.27
CA PRO A 96 -0.48 1.04 -20.44
C PRO A 96 -0.61 2.47 -20.99
N GLY A 97 -1.05 3.39 -20.15
CA GLY A 97 -1.34 4.75 -20.59
C GLY A 97 -1.30 5.73 -19.44
N MET A 98 -1.17 7.00 -19.78
CA MET A 98 -1.06 8.08 -18.79
C MET A 98 -2.36 8.35 -18.01
N CYS A 99 -3.45 7.65 -18.29
CA CYS A 99 -4.81 7.98 -17.85
C CYS A 99 -5.16 7.40 -16.46
N THR A 100 -6.22 7.95 -15.86
CA THR A 100 -6.88 7.33 -14.70
C THR A 100 -7.68 6.11 -15.16
N LEU A 101 -7.86 5.12 -14.30
CA LEU A 101 -8.74 3.98 -14.57
C LEU A 101 -9.51 3.67 -13.29
N ASP A 102 -10.81 3.50 -13.45
CA ASP A 102 -11.70 2.98 -12.43
C ASP A 102 -11.96 1.49 -12.67
N THR A 103 -11.86 0.65 -11.64
CA THR A 103 -12.30 -0.74 -11.70
C THR A 103 -12.67 -1.29 -10.33
N ASP A 104 -13.90 -1.77 -10.22
CA ASP A 104 -14.45 -2.48 -9.06
C ASP A 104 -13.82 -3.85 -8.76
N SER A 105 -12.87 -4.30 -9.59
CA SER A 105 -12.33 -5.66 -9.53
C SER A 105 -10.83 -5.74 -9.83
N GLY A 106 -10.24 -6.92 -9.66
CA GLY A 106 -8.83 -7.16 -9.95
C GLY A 106 -7.90 -6.44 -8.97
N ASN A 107 -6.88 -5.74 -9.47
CA ASN A 107 -5.96 -4.96 -8.64
C ASN A 107 -6.45 -3.53 -8.35
N GLY A 108 -7.68 -3.22 -8.77
CA GLY A 108 -8.29 -1.92 -8.56
C GLY A 108 -7.74 -0.83 -9.49
N ASP A 109 -7.92 0.41 -9.05
CA ASP A 109 -7.78 1.61 -9.85
C ASP A 109 -6.35 1.95 -10.25
N ARG A 110 -6.26 2.81 -11.27
CA ARG A 110 -5.06 3.53 -11.67
C ARG A 110 -5.27 5.02 -11.41
N ILE A 111 -4.33 5.62 -10.68
CA ILE A 111 -4.33 7.06 -10.42
C ILE A 111 -3.28 7.71 -11.31
N ALA A 112 -3.70 8.65 -12.15
CA ALA A 112 -2.82 9.47 -12.97
C ALA A 112 -2.82 10.92 -12.48
N ILE A 113 -1.66 11.38 -12.01
CA ILE A 113 -1.48 12.68 -11.37
C ILE A 113 -0.67 13.57 -12.30
N ARG A 114 -1.26 14.67 -12.77
CA ARG A 114 -0.57 15.64 -13.62
C ARG A 114 0.11 16.71 -12.78
N ARG A 115 1.33 17.08 -13.16
CA ARG A 115 2.09 18.20 -12.59
C ARG A 115 3.05 18.80 -13.61
N THR A 116 3.47 20.02 -13.38
CA THR A 116 4.54 20.67 -14.14
C THR A 116 5.88 20.44 -13.45
N VAL A 117 6.88 20.01 -14.22
CA VAL A 117 8.27 19.88 -13.76
C VAL A 117 8.90 21.26 -13.64
N THR A 118 9.71 21.44 -12.60
CA THR A 118 10.47 22.67 -12.39
C THR A 118 11.94 22.38 -12.21
N THR A 119 12.78 23.41 -12.33
CA THR A 119 14.20 23.30 -11.96
C THR A 119 14.43 22.79 -10.54
N ALA A 120 13.50 23.07 -9.60
CA ALA A 120 13.58 22.60 -8.22
C ALA A 120 12.93 21.22 -7.98
N ASP A 121 11.90 20.84 -8.74
CA ASP A 121 11.21 19.54 -8.66
C ASP A 121 11.26 18.80 -10.01
N ASN A 122 12.49 18.44 -10.44
CA ASN A 122 12.77 17.66 -11.63
C ASN A 122 12.96 16.18 -11.32
N LEU A 123 11.99 15.62 -10.59
CA LEU A 123 11.98 14.23 -10.15
C LEU A 123 10.92 13.43 -10.91
N ASP A 124 11.14 12.13 -11.04
CA ASP A 124 10.14 11.17 -11.52
C ASP A 124 9.28 10.64 -10.35
N CYS A 125 8.36 9.71 -10.64
CA CYS A 125 7.45 9.10 -9.67
C CYS A 125 8.17 8.21 -8.63
N THR A 126 9.46 7.93 -8.79
CA THR A 126 10.29 7.22 -7.80
C THR A 126 11.10 8.18 -6.94
N GLY A 127 11.23 9.44 -7.38
CA GLY A 127 12.08 10.45 -6.77
C GLY A 127 13.49 10.52 -7.38
N ALA A 128 13.74 9.86 -8.50
CA ALA A 128 14.98 9.99 -9.26
C ALA A 128 14.92 11.18 -10.22
N ALA A 129 16.07 11.71 -10.64
CA ALA A 129 16.12 12.85 -11.54
C ALA A 129 15.54 12.50 -12.93
N LEU A 130 14.54 13.25 -13.37
CA LEU A 130 13.84 13.02 -14.64
C LEU A 130 14.56 13.63 -15.84
N GLY A 131 15.25 14.77 -15.64
CA GLY A 131 15.99 15.47 -16.68
C GLY A 131 15.09 16.13 -17.73
N ALA A 132 13.82 16.37 -17.42
CA ALA A 132 12.90 17.09 -18.29
C ALA A 132 13.23 18.59 -18.32
N ALA A 133 12.82 19.29 -19.38
CA ALA A 133 12.95 20.74 -19.43
C ALA A 133 12.00 21.39 -18.40
N ASP A 134 12.40 22.56 -17.89
CA ASP A 134 11.56 23.38 -17.02
C ASP A 134 10.22 23.70 -17.70
N GLY A 135 9.11 23.60 -16.96
CA GLY A 135 7.76 23.79 -17.50
C GLY A 135 7.18 22.58 -18.25
N THR A 136 7.88 21.44 -18.29
CA THR A 136 7.34 20.22 -18.92
C THR A 136 6.20 19.65 -18.07
N GLU A 137 5.01 19.51 -18.65
CA GLU A 137 3.92 18.74 -18.01
C GLU A 137 4.22 17.24 -18.06
N VAL A 138 4.13 16.62 -16.89
CA VAL A 138 4.31 15.18 -16.70
C VAL A 138 3.16 14.60 -15.91
N THR A 139 2.89 13.33 -16.16
CA THR A 139 1.86 12.57 -15.47
C THR A 139 2.50 11.39 -14.76
N ASP A 140 2.43 11.39 -13.43
CA ASP A 140 2.85 10.25 -12.60
C ASP A 140 1.66 9.31 -12.43
N VAL A 141 1.80 8.10 -12.94
CA VAL A 141 0.75 7.07 -12.94
C VAL A 141 1.09 6.03 -11.89
N PHE A 142 0.13 5.68 -11.04
CA PHE A 142 0.24 4.67 -10.00
C PHE A 142 -0.84 3.60 -10.19
N TRP A 143 -0.46 2.34 -10.13
CA TRP A 143 -1.38 1.20 -10.21
C TRP A 143 -0.79 0.02 -9.45
N VAL A 144 -1.64 -0.96 -9.13
CA VAL A 144 -1.17 -2.23 -8.60
C VAL A 144 -1.02 -3.22 -9.75
N ALA A 145 0.16 -3.79 -9.88
CA ALA A 145 0.43 -4.88 -10.81
C ALA A 145 0.70 -6.17 -10.04
N SER A 146 0.53 -7.27 -10.76
CA SER A 146 0.74 -8.62 -10.25
C SER A 146 1.53 -9.45 -11.26
N ASP A 147 2.47 -10.23 -10.76
CA ASP A 147 3.15 -11.30 -11.50
C ASP A 147 3.17 -12.59 -10.67
N ASP A 148 3.98 -13.56 -11.10
CA ASP A 148 4.14 -14.85 -10.43
C ASP A 148 4.78 -14.71 -9.02
N ASP A 149 5.54 -13.65 -8.77
CA ASP A 149 6.26 -13.40 -7.51
C ASP A 149 5.40 -12.64 -6.50
N GLY A 150 4.37 -11.93 -6.96
CA GLY A 150 3.33 -11.36 -6.11
C GLY A 150 2.72 -10.10 -6.67
N THR A 151 2.26 -9.22 -5.77
CA THR A 151 1.60 -7.98 -6.12
C THR A 151 2.40 -6.78 -5.61
N TYR A 152 2.38 -5.69 -6.36
CA TYR A 152 3.18 -4.52 -6.07
C TYR A 152 2.53 -3.24 -6.57
N LEU A 153 2.71 -2.16 -5.79
CA LEU A 153 2.38 -0.82 -6.23
C LEU A 153 3.49 -0.36 -7.19
N GLN A 154 3.12 -0.14 -8.46
CA GLN A 154 3.99 0.44 -9.46
C GLN A 154 3.78 1.93 -9.61
N CYS A 155 4.80 2.59 -10.15
CA CYS A 155 4.67 3.90 -10.72
C CYS A 155 5.39 4.02 -12.06
N GLN A 156 4.90 4.93 -12.89
CA GLN A 156 5.57 5.32 -14.11
C GLN A 156 5.28 6.78 -14.43
N THR A 157 6.31 7.53 -14.82
CA THR A 157 6.17 8.92 -15.26
C THR A 157 6.07 8.99 -16.78
N TRP A 158 5.09 9.75 -17.26
CA TRP A 158 4.81 9.99 -18.67
C TRP A 158 4.93 11.48 -18.98
N ARG A 159 5.26 11.80 -20.23
CA ARG A 159 5.14 13.17 -20.74
C ARG A 159 3.69 13.42 -21.15
N SER A 160 3.05 14.43 -20.58
CA SER A 160 1.62 14.67 -20.79
C SER A 160 1.29 15.12 -22.22
N ALA A 161 2.22 15.80 -22.89
CA ALA A 161 2.00 16.36 -24.23
C ALA A 161 1.77 15.31 -25.34
N ASP A 162 2.41 14.15 -25.25
CA ASP A 162 2.48 13.16 -26.33
C ASP A 162 2.24 11.72 -25.88
N ALA A 163 1.95 11.49 -24.60
CA ALA A 163 1.77 10.15 -24.05
C ALA A 163 2.95 9.22 -24.24
N THR A 164 4.16 9.77 -24.15
CA THR A 164 5.38 8.99 -24.12
C THR A 164 5.80 8.68 -22.68
N ALA A 165 6.03 7.41 -22.37
CA ALA A 165 6.66 7.01 -21.11
C ALA A 165 8.08 7.57 -21.02
N LEU A 166 8.38 8.33 -19.95
CA LEU A 166 9.71 8.90 -19.70
C LEU A 166 10.63 7.91 -18.99
N ILE A 167 10.04 7.03 -18.19
CA ILE A 167 10.72 5.94 -17.49
C ILE A 167 9.96 4.63 -17.72
N THR A 168 10.62 3.50 -17.46
CA THR A 168 9.92 2.21 -17.35
C THR A 168 9.19 2.13 -16.00
N ALA A 169 8.15 1.29 -15.93
CA ALA A 169 7.44 1.05 -14.68
C ALA A 169 8.40 0.57 -13.58
N GLN A 170 8.31 1.18 -12.40
CA GLN A 170 9.14 0.87 -11.23
C GLN A 170 8.27 0.43 -10.06
N THR A 171 8.77 -0.49 -9.25
CA THR A 171 8.09 -0.98 -8.05
C THR A 171 8.39 -0.08 -6.85
N LEU A 172 7.35 0.47 -6.22
CA LEU A 172 7.47 1.29 -5.02
C LEU A 172 7.32 0.48 -3.74
N ALA A 173 6.34 -0.43 -3.70
CA ALA A 173 6.05 -1.24 -2.52
C ALA A 173 5.55 -2.62 -2.93
N SER A 174 6.08 -3.66 -2.30
CA SER A 174 5.63 -5.04 -2.47
C SER A 174 4.50 -5.37 -1.50
N GLY A 175 3.66 -6.33 -1.87
CA GLY A 175 2.56 -6.82 -1.05
C GLY A 175 1.34 -5.90 -1.03
N VAL A 176 1.24 -4.94 -1.95
CA VAL A 176 0.02 -4.17 -2.20
C VAL A 176 -0.81 -4.93 -3.22
N GLU A 177 -2.03 -5.34 -2.87
CA GLU A 177 -2.89 -6.20 -3.71
C GLU A 177 -3.96 -5.44 -4.47
N ALA A 178 -4.46 -4.34 -3.91
CA ALA A 178 -5.46 -3.50 -4.54
C ALA A 178 -5.27 -2.02 -4.18
N LEU A 179 -5.58 -1.15 -5.13
CA LEU A 179 -5.64 0.31 -4.99
C LEU A 179 -7.05 0.77 -5.38
N GLN A 180 -7.65 1.67 -4.63
CA GLN A 180 -8.96 2.26 -4.95
C GLN A 180 -8.91 3.75 -4.67
N ALA A 181 -9.57 4.56 -5.50
CA ALA A 181 -9.49 6.02 -5.46
C ALA A 181 -10.83 6.69 -5.77
N LEU A 182 -11.29 7.51 -4.81
CA LEU A 182 -12.45 8.36 -4.99
C LEU A 182 -12.05 9.84 -5.03
N TYR A 183 -12.62 10.57 -5.97
CA TYR A 183 -12.30 11.96 -6.25
C TYR A 183 -13.37 12.90 -5.69
N GLY A 184 -12.95 13.76 -4.77
CA GLY A 184 -13.79 14.75 -4.11
C GLY A 184 -13.99 15.98 -4.97
N VAL A 185 -15.14 16.09 -5.63
CA VAL A 185 -15.52 17.19 -6.53
C VAL A 185 -16.36 18.26 -5.83
N SER A 186 -16.20 19.52 -6.25
CA SER A 186 -17.18 20.57 -5.91
C SER A 186 -18.22 20.69 -7.02
N LEU A 187 -19.49 20.43 -6.67
CA LEU A 187 -20.60 20.58 -7.60
C LEU A 187 -20.94 22.06 -7.83
N CYS A 188 -20.82 22.86 -6.79
CA CYS A 188 -21.12 24.29 -6.80
C CYS A 188 -19.91 25.08 -6.33
N GLU A 189 -19.49 26.08 -7.10
CA GLU A 189 -18.35 26.89 -6.69
C GLU A 189 -18.79 27.88 -5.63
N THR A 190 -18.01 28.03 -4.58
CA THR A 190 -18.29 29.02 -3.55
C THR A 190 -17.63 30.33 -3.97
N SER A 191 -18.31 31.05 -4.88
CA SER A 191 -17.82 32.30 -5.45
C SER A 191 -17.37 33.28 -4.35
N GLY A 192 -16.15 33.81 -4.50
CA GLY A 192 -15.62 34.89 -3.66
C GLY A 192 -15.06 34.50 -2.27
N THR A 193 -14.84 33.23 -1.94
CA THR A 193 -14.39 32.85 -0.58
C THR A 193 -13.02 32.17 -0.46
N SER A 194 -12.31 31.84 -1.54
CA SER A 194 -11.07 31.02 -1.48
C SER A 194 -11.23 29.74 -0.63
N ARG A 195 -12.48 29.27 -0.45
CA ARG A 195 -12.80 28.09 0.35
C ARG A 195 -12.90 26.89 -0.55
N ARG A 196 -12.28 25.80 -0.11
CA ARG A 196 -12.43 24.47 -0.68
C ARG A 196 -13.79 23.92 -0.24
N ASN A 197 -14.60 23.48 -1.19
CA ASN A 197 -15.79 22.70 -0.91
C ASN A 197 -15.67 21.36 -1.64
N VAL A 198 -15.94 20.28 -0.93
CA VAL A 198 -16.10 18.95 -1.52
C VAL A 198 -17.55 18.58 -1.30
N SER A 199 -18.31 18.51 -2.39
CA SER A 199 -19.75 18.25 -2.35
C SER A 199 -20.04 16.76 -2.46
N ALA A 200 -19.25 16.03 -3.24
CA ALA A 200 -19.40 14.60 -3.47
C ALA A 200 -18.03 13.94 -3.68
N TYR A 201 -17.98 12.64 -3.45
CA TYR A 201 -16.86 11.78 -3.85
C TYR A 201 -17.38 10.85 -4.94
N LEU A 202 -16.68 10.83 -6.08
CA LEU A 202 -17.06 10.09 -7.28
C LEU A 202 -15.89 9.23 -7.73
N ALA A 203 -16.20 8.08 -8.31
CA ALA A 203 -15.26 7.26 -9.07
C ALA A 203 -14.74 8.03 -10.30
N ALA A 204 -13.66 7.55 -10.93
CA ALA A 204 -13.09 8.26 -12.08
C ALA A 204 -14.05 8.27 -13.29
N ASP A 205 -14.74 7.16 -13.54
CA ASP A 205 -15.72 7.01 -14.61
C ASP A 205 -16.97 7.87 -14.39
N GLU A 206 -17.39 8.02 -13.14
CA GLU A 206 -18.46 8.93 -12.72
C GLU A 206 -18.10 10.41 -12.91
N ILE A 207 -16.82 10.78 -13.01
CA ILE A 207 -16.44 12.16 -13.37
C ILE A 207 -16.60 12.41 -14.87
N ASP A 208 -16.19 11.45 -15.69
CA ASP A 208 -16.30 11.56 -17.16
C ASP A 208 -17.74 11.33 -17.66
N SER A 209 -18.52 10.53 -16.94
CA SER A 209 -19.94 10.30 -17.18
C SER A 209 -20.78 10.52 -15.91
N PRO A 210 -20.99 11.78 -15.50
CA PRO A 210 -21.67 12.13 -14.25
C PRO A 210 -23.07 11.53 -14.08
N PRO A 211 -23.35 10.83 -12.96
CA PRO A 211 -24.69 10.39 -12.64
C PRO A 211 -25.68 11.56 -12.57
N ALA A 212 -26.90 11.34 -13.04
CA ALA A 212 -27.95 12.37 -13.12
C ALA A 212 -28.25 13.04 -11.76
N ALA A 213 -28.04 12.33 -10.65
CA ALA A 213 -28.21 12.85 -9.31
C ALA A 213 -27.29 14.05 -9.01
N PHE A 214 -26.10 14.10 -9.61
CA PHE A 214 -25.12 15.16 -9.38
C PHE A 214 -25.27 16.32 -10.37
N THR A 215 -25.70 16.05 -11.60
CA THR A 215 -25.92 17.09 -12.62
C THR A 215 -27.29 17.78 -12.50
N ALA A 216 -28.26 17.17 -11.83
CA ALA A 216 -29.56 17.78 -11.53
C ALA A 216 -29.51 18.82 -10.39
N VAL A 217 -28.38 18.94 -9.69
CA VAL A 217 -28.22 19.90 -8.59
C VAL A 217 -28.15 21.32 -9.14
N THR A 218 -28.92 22.24 -8.54
CA THR A 218 -28.84 23.69 -8.82
C THR A 218 -28.14 24.38 -7.67
N CYS A 219 -27.14 25.19 -7.99
CA CYS A 219 -26.32 25.93 -7.04
C CYS A 219 -27.07 27.15 -6.48
N SER A 220 -26.58 27.71 -5.37
CA SER A 220 -27.21 28.85 -4.70
C SER A 220 -27.26 30.13 -5.54
N ASP A 221 -26.41 30.22 -6.56
CA ASP A 221 -26.36 31.31 -7.54
C ASP A 221 -27.25 31.06 -8.77
N GLY A 222 -27.99 29.94 -8.79
CA GLY A 222 -28.87 29.55 -9.90
C GLY A 222 -28.17 28.83 -11.04
N THR A 223 -26.85 28.58 -10.94
CA THR A 223 -26.12 27.79 -11.95
C THR A 223 -26.36 26.29 -11.77
N ALA A 224 -26.20 25.53 -12.86
CA ALA A 224 -26.21 24.07 -12.79
C ALA A 224 -24.91 23.57 -12.16
N ALA A 225 -24.98 22.47 -11.40
CA ALA A 225 -23.80 21.80 -10.90
C ALA A 225 -22.91 21.30 -12.03
N MET A 226 -21.59 21.40 -11.85
CA MET A 226 -20.61 20.90 -12.81
C MET A 226 -19.73 19.85 -12.14
N VAL A 227 -19.56 18.71 -12.80
CA VAL A 227 -18.68 17.61 -12.42
C VAL A 227 -17.58 17.54 -13.47
N GLU A 228 -16.36 17.93 -13.09
CA GLU A 228 -15.22 18.00 -14.00
C GLU A 228 -13.92 17.77 -13.22
N TRP A 229 -12.89 17.26 -13.89
CA TRP A 229 -11.56 17.01 -13.30
C TRP A 229 -10.89 18.27 -12.73
N SER A 230 -11.14 19.44 -13.32
CA SER A 230 -10.66 20.74 -12.84
C SER A 230 -11.16 21.07 -11.42
N ARG A 231 -12.33 20.54 -11.03
CA ARG A 231 -13.04 20.81 -9.77
C ARG A 231 -12.85 19.74 -8.70
N VAL A 232 -11.86 18.86 -8.88
CA VAL A 232 -11.48 17.85 -7.89
C VAL A 232 -10.57 18.47 -6.84
N TYR A 233 -11.06 18.68 -5.61
CA TYR A 233 -10.30 19.32 -4.53
C TYR A 233 -9.82 18.37 -3.44
N ALA A 234 -10.22 17.10 -3.47
CA ALA A 234 -9.70 16.07 -2.59
C ALA A 234 -9.66 14.72 -3.28
N VAL A 235 -8.83 13.81 -2.79
CA VAL A 235 -8.80 12.41 -3.22
C VAL A 235 -8.79 11.52 -1.98
N LYS A 236 -9.69 10.54 -1.94
CA LYS A 236 -9.67 9.43 -0.99
C LYS A 236 -8.96 8.27 -1.67
N VAL A 237 -7.97 7.70 -1.03
CA VAL A 237 -7.27 6.51 -1.52
C VAL A 237 -7.36 5.41 -0.49
N ALA A 238 -7.61 4.20 -0.93
CA ALA A 238 -7.50 2.98 -0.14
C ALA A 238 -6.55 1.98 -0.78
N LEU A 239 -5.77 1.29 0.05
CA LEU A 239 -4.85 0.22 -0.32
C LEU A 239 -5.17 -1.03 0.49
N LEU A 240 -5.15 -2.18 -0.16
CA LEU A 240 -5.14 -3.48 0.50
C LEU A 240 -3.71 -4.00 0.48
N THR A 241 -3.14 -4.32 1.64
CA THR A 241 -1.85 -4.99 1.72
C THR A 241 -1.96 -6.39 2.28
N ARG A 242 -1.04 -7.26 1.87
CA ARG A 242 -0.94 -8.68 2.25
C ARG A 242 0.40 -8.94 2.95
N ALA A 243 0.37 -9.75 3.99
CA ALA A 243 1.57 -10.33 4.59
C ALA A 243 2.37 -11.16 3.58
N PRO A 244 3.72 -11.15 3.62
CA PRO A 244 4.55 -11.87 2.65
C PRO A 244 4.40 -13.40 2.75
N SER A 245 4.06 -13.92 3.93
CA SER A 245 3.90 -15.35 4.18
C SER A 245 2.48 -15.67 4.66
N ALA A 246 2.02 -16.89 4.33
CA ALA A 246 0.77 -17.42 4.85
C ALA A 246 0.86 -17.63 6.37
N THR A 247 -0.22 -17.33 7.08
CA THR A 247 -0.35 -17.64 8.50
C THR A 247 -0.62 -19.13 8.71
N MET A 248 -0.12 -19.69 9.82
CA MET A 248 -0.43 -21.08 10.18
C MET A 248 -1.84 -21.14 10.78
N GLY A 249 -2.82 -21.64 10.01
CA GLY A 249 -4.23 -21.76 10.42
C GLY A 249 -5.08 -22.40 9.33
N ALA A 250 -6.37 -22.65 9.57
CA ALA A 250 -7.24 -23.00 8.46
C ALA A 250 -7.38 -21.78 7.52
N ALA A 251 -7.47 -22.02 6.21
CA ALA A 251 -7.84 -20.96 5.30
C ALA A 251 -9.28 -20.53 5.63
N GLU A 252 -9.49 -19.24 5.83
CA GLU A 252 -10.79 -18.67 6.18
C GLU A 252 -11.23 -17.70 5.11
N SER A 253 -12.50 -17.79 4.70
CA SER A 253 -13.06 -16.81 3.78
C SER A 253 -13.18 -15.45 4.47
N ARG A 254 -12.44 -14.45 3.98
CA ARG A 254 -12.45 -13.08 4.52
C ARG A 254 -12.75 -12.08 3.40
N GLY A 255 -13.61 -11.11 3.72
CA GLY A 255 -14.01 -10.04 2.83
C GLY A 255 -13.38 -8.70 3.25
N TYR A 256 -12.84 -7.95 2.30
CA TYR A 256 -12.30 -6.60 2.51
C TYR A 256 -12.97 -5.62 1.55
N THR A 257 -13.55 -4.54 2.06
CA THR A 257 -14.15 -3.49 1.24
C THR A 257 -13.24 -2.28 1.22
N LEU A 258 -12.95 -1.78 0.02
CA LEU A 258 -12.13 -0.60 -0.21
C LEU A 258 -13.01 0.44 -0.90
N LEU A 259 -13.32 1.53 -0.19
CA LEU A 259 -14.15 2.63 -0.71
C LEU A 259 -15.48 2.11 -1.30
N ASP A 260 -15.68 2.33 -2.60
CA ASP A 260 -16.84 1.98 -3.42
C ASP A 260 -16.72 0.62 -4.13
N ALA A 261 -15.51 0.05 -4.17
CA ALA A 261 -15.29 -1.25 -4.80
C ALA A 261 -16.09 -2.39 -4.16
N ALA A 262 -16.41 -3.38 -5.00
CA ALA A 262 -17.00 -4.63 -4.54
C ALA A 262 -16.10 -5.31 -3.49
N PRO A 263 -16.67 -6.01 -2.48
CA PRO A 263 -15.86 -6.66 -1.46
C PRO A 263 -14.89 -7.69 -2.05
N TYR A 264 -13.59 -7.49 -1.84
CA TYR A 264 -12.54 -8.44 -2.17
C TYR A 264 -12.65 -9.66 -1.26
N ARG A 265 -12.84 -10.84 -1.84
CA ARG A 265 -12.98 -12.09 -1.10
C ARG A 265 -11.78 -12.99 -1.33
N PHE A 266 -11.16 -13.42 -0.24
CA PHE A 266 -10.03 -14.34 -0.26
C PHE A 266 -10.36 -15.54 0.63
N ASP A 267 -9.97 -16.73 0.18
CA ASP A 267 -10.12 -18.01 0.86
C ASP A 267 -8.76 -18.65 1.16
N ASP A 268 -7.76 -17.82 1.47
CA ASP A 268 -6.38 -18.23 1.74
C ASP A 268 -5.97 -17.97 3.21
N GLN A 269 -4.70 -18.25 3.51
CA GLN A 269 -4.12 -18.10 4.83
C GLN A 269 -3.39 -16.76 5.04
N TYR A 270 -3.47 -15.84 4.09
CA TYR A 270 -2.72 -14.59 4.18
C TYR A 270 -3.49 -13.54 4.98
N THR A 271 -2.79 -12.93 5.93
CA THR A 271 -3.35 -11.78 6.65
C THR A 271 -3.26 -10.54 5.77
N ARG A 272 -4.34 -9.77 5.72
CA ARG A 272 -4.42 -8.52 4.95
C ARG A 272 -4.89 -7.37 5.81
N GLN A 273 -4.55 -6.16 5.40
CA GLN A 273 -4.97 -4.93 6.06
C GLN A 273 -5.34 -3.86 5.04
N VAL A 274 -6.37 -3.09 5.37
CA VAL A 274 -6.81 -1.94 4.58
C VAL A 274 -6.23 -0.66 5.17
N PHE A 275 -5.55 0.11 4.34
CA PHE A 275 -5.07 1.46 4.65
C PHE A 275 -5.88 2.45 3.84
N SER A 276 -6.34 3.53 4.44
CA SER A 276 -7.02 4.60 3.71
C SER A 276 -6.57 5.97 4.18
N SER A 277 -6.64 6.94 3.27
CA SER A 277 -6.26 8.33 3.50
C SER A 277 -7.12 9.25 2.65
N THR A 278 -7.36 10.46 3.14
CA THR A 278 -7.98 11.55 2.36
C THR A 278 -6.99 12.69 2.26
N VAL A 279 -6.69 13.11 1.03
CA VAL A 279 -5.74 14.19 0.73
C VAL A 279 -6.50 15.32 0.08
N ALA A 280 -6.37 16.53 0.63
CA ALA A 280 -6.85 17.73 -0.04
C ALA A 280 -5.82 18.19 -1.08
N ARG A 281 -6.28 18.59 -2.27
CA ARG A 281 -5.45 19.22 -3.30
C ARG A 281 -4.88 20.53 -2.76
N ALA A 282 -3.56 20.70 -2.89
CA ALA A 282 -2.87 21.91 -2.43
C ALA A 282 -2.88 23.01 -3.52
N ASN A 283 -2.75 22.63 -4.79
CA ASN A 283 -2.63 23.56 -5.92
C ASN A 283 -3.98 23.65 -6.62
N PHE A 284 -4.71 24.76 -6.48
CA PHE A 284 -6.08 24.87 -7.00
C PHE A 284 -6.51 26.28 -7.33
#